data_AF-A0A0X3VQZ6-F1
#
_entry.id   AF-A0A0X3VQZ6-F1
#
_cell.length_a   1.000
_cell.length_b   1.000
_cell.length_c   1.000
_cell.angle_alpha   90.00
_cell.angle_beta   90.00
_cell.angle_gamma   90.00
#
_symmetry.space_group_name_H-M   'P 1'
#
loop_
_entity.id
_entity.type
_entity.pdbx_description
1 polymer ?
#
loop_
_entity_poly.entity_id
_entity_poly.type
_entity_poly.pdbx_seq_one_letter_code
_entity_poly.pdbx_strand_id
1 'polypeptide(L)'
;MDYDVHDWVDIDGGRFQRVSLASDQREYCELDLYLMGAMGPDGVGDMNLLSNITNVSGNTFSASKKRFEIDNFLWANGARVPNEAAAQKQFKHGFCLLTKDFGSAHDLADRIDQLRRRFEVDFRAATKGLLSVDTSMGPLRREAQPGEISELTGGGYTSLHRHQVSPYDLNVTGTQFTGTIQPGQTQYWFTYNWSPYWHMDWSVRPTTAGGKVTSLVEVERAGNGTLTYWLTIRNTGSAATDFEARYARLH
;
A
#
# COMPACT_ATOMS: atom_id res chain seq x y z
N MET A 1 7.95 -3.43 -21.33
CA MET A 1 6.78 -4.30 -21.51
C MET A 1 5.73 -3.80 -20.56
N ASP A 2 4.59 -3.43 -21.11
CA ASP A 2 3.40 -3.00 -20.40
C ASP A 2 2.44 -4.18 -20.23
N TYR A 3 1.39 -3.96 -19.43
CA TYR A 3 0.33 -4.95 -19.24
C TYR A 3 -0.68 -4.83 -20.37
N ASP A 4 -1.26 -5.96 -20.76
CA ASP A 4 -2.47 -5.93 -21.57
C ASP A 4 -3.61 -5.39 -20.70
N VAL A 5 -4.01 -4.14 -20.98
CA VAL A 5 -5.16 -3.48 -20.34
C VAL A 5 -6.45 -3.68 -21.13
N HIS A 6 -6.33 -4.19 -22.35
CA HIS A 6 -7.43 -4.43 -23.27
C HIS A 6 -7.28 -5.78 -23.97
N ASP A 7 -8.39 -6.49 -24.12
CA ASP A 7 -8.51 -7.65 -24.99
C ASP A 7 -9.23 -7.27 -26.29
N TRP A 8 -8.89 -7.97 -27.37
CA TRP A 8 -9.44 -7.77 -28.71
C TRP A 8 -10.24 -8.99 -29.14
N VAL A 9 -11.55 -8.95 -28.89
CA VAL A 9 -12.46 -10.07 -29.16
C VAL A 9 -12.93 -10.02 -30.61
N ASP A 10 -12.73 -11.11 -31.33
CA ASP A 10 -13.24 -11.28 -32.70
C ASP A 10 -14.77 -11.39 -32.67
N ILE A 11 -15.46 -10.49 -33.38
CA ILE A 11 -16.93 -10.43 -33.44
C ILE A 11 -17.45 -10.68 -34.87
N ASP A 12 -16.63 -11.35 -35.69
CA ASP A 12 -16.90 -11.80 -37.06
C ASP A 12 -16.73 -10.73 -38.16
N GLY A 13 -16.40 -11.19 -39.38
CA GLY A 13 -16.25 -10.37 -40.58
C GLY A 13 -15.05 -9.40 -40.55
N GLY A 14 -13.97 -9.74 -39.83
CA GLY A 14 -12.79 -8.87 -39.68
C GLY A 14 -13.01 -7.68 -38.74
N ARG A 15 -14.01 -7.79 -37.86
CA ARG A 15 -14.31 -6.80 -36.81
C ARG A 15 -13.93 -7.34 -35.45
N PHE A 16 -13.43 -6.43 -34.61
CA PHE A 16 -12.91 -6.70 -33.29
C PHE A 16 -13.51 -5.72 -32.29
N GLN A 17 -13.93 -6.24 -31.16
CA GLN A 17 -14.37 -5.45 -30.02
C GLN A 17 -13.22 -5.29 -29.03
N ARG A 18 -12.87 -4.05 -28.69
CA ARG A 18 -11.90 -3.75 -27.64
C ARG A 18 -12.59 -3.79 -26.28
N VAL A 19 -12.19 -4.72 -25.43
CA VAL A 19 -12.75 -4.94 -24.09
C VAL A 19 -11.71 -4.54 -23.05
N SER A 20 -12.09 -3.77 -22.03
CA SER A 20 -11.18 -3.41 -20.94
C SER A 20 -11.06 -4.56 -19.94
N LEU A 21 -9.83 -4.87 -19.56
CA LEU A 21 -9.52 -5.90 -18.58
C LEU A 21 -9.54 -5.33 -17.15
N ALA A 22 -10.10 -6.09 -16.22
CA ALA A 22 -10.02 -5.81 -14.79
C ALA A 22 -8.56 -5.94 -14.31
N SER A 23 -8.21 -5.30 -13.19
CA SER A 23 -6.82 -5.23 -12.73
C SER A 23 -6.18 -6.59 -12.43
N ASP A 24 -7.00 -7.56 -12.02
CA ASP A 24 -6.62 -8.94 -11.73
C ASP A 24 -6.49 -9.82 -12.99
N GLN A 25 -6.93 -9.32 -14.15
CA GLN A 25 -6.80 -9.99 -15.45
C GLN A 25 -5.64 -9.42 -16.29
N ARG A 26 -4.93 -8.42 -15.77
CA ARG A 26 -3.80 -7.78 -16.44
C ARG A 26 -2.56 -8.64 -16.30
N GLU A 27 -2.24 -9.35 -17.35
CA GLU A 27 -1.06 -10.22 -17.42
C GLU A 27 -0.13 -9.75 -18.54
N TYR A 28 1.12 -10.20 -18.48
CA TYR A 28 2.02 -10.13 -19.63
C TYR A 28 1.60 -11.18 -20.66
N CYS A 29 1.62 -10.79 -21.94
CA CYS A 29 1.40 -11.75 -23.01
C CYS A 29 2.53 -12.80 -23.03
N GLU A 30 2.28 -13.94 -23.67
CA GLU A 30 3.23 -15.06 -23.68
C GLU A 30 4.53 -14.72 -24.41
N LEU A 31 4.48 -13.85 -25.41
CA LEU A 31 5.68 -13.33 -26.06
C LEU A 31 6.51 -12.46 -25.12
N ASP A 32 5.88 -11.59 -24.33
CA ASP A 32 6.57 -10.79 -23.32
C ASP A 32 7.22 -11.68 -22.26
N LEU A 33 6.52 -12.73 -21.81
CA LEU A 33 7.06 -13.74 -20.90
C LEU A 33 8.26 -14.48 -21.51
N TYR A 34 8.21 -14.82 -22.80
CA TYR A 34 9.36 -15.37 -23.51
C TYR A 34 10.52 -14.37 -23.55
N LEU A 35 10.28 -13.11 -23.92
CA LEU A 35 11.31 -12.07 -24.00
C LEU A 35 11.92 -11.72 -22.64
N MET A 36 11.13 -11.76 -21.56
CA MET A 36 11.61 -11.67 -20.18
C MET A 36 12.39 -12.91 -19.75
N GLY A 37 12.28 -14.01 -20.50
CA GLY A 37 12.90 -15.29 -20.20
C GLY A 37 12.16 -16.07 -19.14
N ALA A 38 10.91 -15.71 -18.85
CA ALA A 38 10.05 -16.42 -17.92
C ALA A 38 9.66 -17.80 -18.45
N MET A 39 9.44 -17.92 -19.76
CA MET A 39 9.04 -19.15 -20.44
C MET A 39 9.87 -19.43 -21.71
N GLY A 40 9.90 -20.69 -22.12
CA GLY A 40 10.52 -21.15 -23.36
C GLY A 40 9.60 -20.96 -24.58
N PRO A 41 10.14 -21.15 -25.80
CA PRO A 41 9.39 -20.95 -27.03
C PRO A 41 8.17 -21.88 -27.13
N ASP A 42 8.27 -23.12 -26.64
CA ASP A 42 7.18 -24.11 -26.68
C ASP A 42 5.96 -23.70 -25.85
N GLY A 43 6.14 -22.79 -24.90
CA GLY A 43 5.03 -22.26 -24.09
C GLY A 43 4.34 -21.05 -24.73
N VAL A 44 4.92 -20.46 -25.79
CA VAL A 44 4.32 -19.32 -26.47
C VAL A 44 3.27 -19.84 -27.45
N GLY A 45 2.00 -19.57 -27.15
CA GLY A 45 0.89 -19.92 -28.02
C GLY A 45 0.85 -19.08 -29.31
N ASP A 46 -0.15 -19.39 -30.12
CA ASP A 46 -0.44 -18.63 -31.33
C ASP A 46 -0.85 -17.19 -31.00
N MET A 47 -0.28 -16.24 -31.72
CA MET A 47 -0.63 -14.82 -31.58
C MET A 47 -1.28 -14.29 -32.84
N ASN A 48 -2.05 -13.22 -32.69
CA ASN A 48 -2.66 -12.52 -33.80
C ASN A 48 -2.23 -11.05 -33.81
N LEU A 49 -1.63 -10.63 -34.91
CA LEU A 49 -1.40 -9.22 -35.19
C LEU A 49 -2.61 -8.66 -35.93
N LEU A 50 -3.23 -7.63 -35.34
CA LEU A 50 -4.25 -6.83 -36.00
C LEU A 50 -3.58 -5.64 -36.68
N SER A 51 -3.68 -5.55 -38.00
CA SER A 51 -3.13 -4.44 -38.81
C SER A 51 -4.25 -3.66 -39.50
N ASN A 52 -3.96 -2.44 -39.96
CA ASN A 52 -4.94 -1.54 -40.60
C ASN A 52 -6.19 -1.27 -39.73
N ILE A 53 -5.98 -1.11 -38.42
CA ILE A 53 -7.07 -0.92 -37.45
C ILE A 53 -7.80 0.39 -37.75
N THR A 54 -9.11 0.30 -37.96
CA THR A 54 -10.00 1.44 -38.20
C THR A 54 -11.19 1.38 -37.24
N ASN A 55 -11.51 2.47 -36.55
CA ASN A 55 -12.69 2.51 -35.67
C ASN A 55 -13.96 2.54 -36.54
N VAL A 56 -14.88 1.60 -36.27
CA VAL A 56 -16.17 1.53 -36.96
C VAL A 56 -17.24 2.27 -36.16
N SER A 57 -17.33 1.97 -34.87
CA SER A 57 -18.25 2.62 -33.94
C SER A 57 -17.93 2.21 -32.51
N GLY A 58 -17.88 3.16 -31.58
CA GLY A 58 -17.63 2.90 -30.16
C GLY A 58 -16.36 2.07 -29.94
N ASN A 59 -16.51 0.90 -29.31
CA ASN A 59 -15.41 -0.04 -29.05
C ASN A 59 -15.24 -1.10 -30.15
N THR A 60 -15.88 -0.93 -31.30
CA THR A 60 -15.78 -1.85 -32.44
C THR A 60 -14.87 -1.28 -33.52
N PHE A 61 -13.93 -2.11 -33.98
CA PHE A 61 -12.91 -1.76 -34.96
C PHE A 61 -12.89 -2.79 -36.09
N SER A 62 -12.52 -2.40 -37.29
CA SER A 62 -12.15 -3.32 -38.38
C SER A 62 -10.64 -3.43 -38.47
N ALA A 63 -10.12 -4.64 -38.69
CA ALA A 63 -8.69 -4.86 -38.86
C ALA A 63 -8.41 -6.08 -39.76
N SER A 64 -7.21 -6.12 -40.33
CA SER A 64 -6.66 -7.30 -41.00
C SER A 64 -5.91 -8.15 -39.98
N LYS A 65 -6.39 -9.38 -39.74
CA LYS A 65 -5.79 -10.32 -38.79
C LYS A 65 -4.72 -11.16 -39.49
N LYS A 66 -3.53 -11.21 -38.90
CA LYS A 66 -2.45 -12.08 -39.34
C LYS A 66 -1.98 -12.93 -38.16
N ARG A 67 -1.98 -14.26 -38.33
CA ARG A 67 -1.43 -15.18 -37.34
C ARG A 67 0.10 -15.08 -37.33
N PHE A 68 0.66 -15.09 -36.13
CA PHE A 68 2.09 -15.13 -35.85
C PHE A 68 2.38 -16.23 -34.84
N GLU A 69 3.45 -16.97 -35.10
CA GLU A 69 3.99 -17.99 -34.21
C GLU A 69 5.36 -17.55 -33.71
N ILE A 70 5.82 -18.16 -32.62
CA ILE A 70 7.13 -17.86 -32.03
C ILE A 70 8.28 -18.12 -33.03
N ASP A 71 8.14 -19.09 -33.93
CA ASP A 71 9.14 -19.41 -34.96
C ASP A 71 9.41 -18.22 -35.90
N ASN A 72 8.40 -17.41 -36.20
CA ASN A 72 8.58 -16.20 -37.00
C ASN A 72 9.52 -15.21 -36.27
N PHE A 73 9.38 -15.11 -34.95
CA PHE A 73 10.24 -14.27 -34.12
C PHE A 73 11.66 -14.84 -34.02
N LEU A 74 11.79 -16.15 -33.81
CA LEU A 74 13.08 -16.85 -33.73
C LEU A 74 13.84 -16.74 -35.05
N TRP A 75 13.17 -16.91 -36.18
CA TRP A 75 13.77 -16.77 -37.50
C TRP A 75 14.29 -15.34 -37.74
N ALA A 76 13.52 -14.34 -37.33
CA ALA A 76 13.87 -12.93 -37.56
C ALA A 76 14.90 -12.37 -36.58
N ASN A 77 14.89 -12.79 -35.30
CA ASN A 77 15.68 -12.17 -34.22
C ASN A 77 16.69 -13.13 -33.58
N GLY A 78 16.63 -14.42 -33.90
CA GLY A 78 17.35 -15.47 -33.20
C GLY A 78 16.67 -15.89 -31.89
N ALA A 79 17.20 -16.96 -31.30
CA ALA A 79 16.78 -17.42 -29.99
C ALA A 79 17.17 -16.42 -28.89
N ARG A 80 16.33 -16.30 -27.86
CA ARG A 80 16.63 -15.45 -26.70
C ARG A 80 17.90 -15.93 -26.01
N VAL A 81 18.77 -14.97 -25.67
CA VAL A 81 19.97 -15.18 -24.85
C VAL A 81 19.94 -14.26 -23.63
N PRO A 82 20.08 -14.78 -22.39
CA PRO A 82 20.12 -16.21 -22.03
C PRO A 82 18.83 -16.95 -22.43
N ASN A 83 18.84 -18.27 -22.52
CA ASN A 83 17.59 -19.02 -22.73
C ASN A 83 16.74 -19.05 -21.45
N GLU A 84 15.52 -19.60 -21.50
CA GLU A 84 14.63 -19.70 -20.34
C GLU A 84 15.31 -20.32 -19.10
N ALA A 85 16.07 -21.41 -19.30
CA ALA A 85 16.72 -22.15 -18.22
C ALA A 85 17.83 -21.33 -17.53
N ALA A 86 18.55 -20.49 -18.29
CA ALA A 86 19.62 -19.64 -17.77
C ALA A 86 19.15 -18.22 -17.42
N ALA A 87 17.90 -17.86 -17.71
CA ALA A 87 17.36 -16.54 -17.42
C ALA A 87 17.22 -16.31 -15.92
N GLN A 88 17.51 -15.08 -15.48
CA GLN A 88 17.19 -14.64 -14.12
C GLN A 88 15.67 -14.65 -13.92
N LYS A 89 15.21 -15.32 -12.85
CA LYS A 89 13.78 -15.40 -12.48
C LYS A 89 13.41 -14.56 -11.24
N GLN A 90 14.42 -14.14 -10.50
CA GLN A 90 14.27 -13.39 -9.25
C GLN A 90 15.01 -12.07 -9.36
N PHE A 91 14.28 -10.98 -9.25
CA PHE A 91 14.81 -9.62 -9.38
C PHE A 91 14.84 -8.93 -8.02
N LYS A 92 15.71 -7.94 -7.87
CA LYS A 92 15.69 -7.03 -6.72
C LYS A 92 15.39 -5.64 -7.22
N HIS A 93 14.33 -5.02 -6.72
CA HIS A 93 13.95 -3.66 -7.10
C HIS A 93 14.04 -2.70 -5.91
N GLY A 94 14.74 -1.60 -6.13
CA GLY A 94 14.74 -0.45 -5.24
C GLY A 94 13.67 0.55 -5.66
N PHE A 95 12.97 1.11 -4.69
CA PHE A 95 12.07 2.24 -4.88
C PHE A 95 12.75 3.50 -4.37
N CYS A 96 12.82 4.54 -5.22
CA CYS A 96 13.43 5.82 -4.86
C CYS A 96 12.33 6.88 -4.81
N LEU A 97 12.14 7.51 -3.65
CA LEU A 97 11.30 8.70 -3.51
C LEU A 97 12.13 9.95 -3.79
N LEU A 98 11.74 10.71 -4.80
CA LEU A 98 12.24 12.06 -5.03
C LEU A 98 11.10 13.04 -4.77
N THR A 99 11.28 13.94 -3.80
CA THR A 99 10.30 14.99 -3.50
C THR A 99 11.02 16.31 -3.25
N LYS A 100 10.38 17.40 -3.70
CA LYS A 100 10.78 18.77 -3.37
C LYS A 100 10.12 19.27 -2.08
N ASP A 101 9.06 18.60 -1.66
CA ASP A 101 8.28 18.92 -0.48
C ASP A 101 8.62 17.91 0.62
N PHE A 102 9.45 18.37 1.56
CA PHE A 102 9.91 17.58 2.68
C PHE A 102 8.86 17.50 3.80
N GLY A 103 7.85 18.37 3.79
CA GLY A 103 6.75 18.34 4.75
C GLY A 103 5.80 17.15 4.52
N SER A 104 5.63 16.74 3.26
CA SER A 104 4.83 15.57 2.86
C SER A 104 5.66 14.33 2.52
N ALA A 105 7.00 14.40 2.68
CA ALA A 105 7.91 13.31 2.31
C ALA A 105 7.61 12.00 3.04
N HIS A 106 7.14 12.07 4.28
CA HIS A 106 6.79 10.89 5.07
C HIS A 106 5.54 10.18 4.53
N ASP A 107 4.44 10.91 4.32
CA ASP A 107 3.22 10.36 3.71
C ASP A 107 3.50 9.75 2.33
N LEU A 108 4.37 10.40 1.56
CA LEU A 108 4.83 9.88 0.27
C LEU A 108 5.68 8.62 0.44
N ALA A 109 6.54 8.55 1.45
CA ALA A 109 7.34 7.36 1.74
C ALA A 109 6.46 6.18 2.16
N ASP A 110 5.44 6.40 2.98
CA ASP A 110 4.50 5.36 3.40
C ASP A 110 3.66 4.84 2.22
N ARG A 111 3.18 5.75 1.37
CA ARG A 111 2.50 5.36 0.11
C ARG A 111 3.42 4.56 -0.80
N ILE A 112 4.69 4.95 -0.90
CA ILE A 112 5.67 4.21 -1.69
C ILE A 112 5.96 2.84 -1.07
N ASP A 113 6.02 2.69 0.26
CA ASP A 113 6.18 1.37 0.88
C ASP A 113 4.98 0.46 0.61
N GLN A 114 3.76 1.01 0.65
CA GLN A 114 2.55 0.27 0.28
C GLN A 114 2.58 -0.16 -1.19
N LEU A 115 2.91 0.77 -2.10
CA LEU A 115 3.04 0.48 -3.54
C LEU A 115 4.13 -0.55 -3.81
N ARG A 116 5.26 -0.45 -3.12
CA ARG A 116 6.38 -1.38 -3.21
C ARG A 116 5.95 -2.82 -2.86
N ARG A 117 5.28 -3.01 -1.72
CA ARG A 117 4.77 -4.33 -1.30
C ARG A 117 3.71 -4.86 -2.26
N ARG A 118 2.83 -3.98 -2.73
CA ARG A 118 1.79 -4.33 -3.69
C ARG A 118 2.37 -4.75 -5.04
N PHE A 119 3.42 -4.06 -5.49
CA PHE A 119 4.12 -4.35 -6.73
C PHE A 119 4.69 -5.77 -6.76
N GLU A 120 5.21 -6.30 -5.65
CA GLU A 120 5.67 -7.70 -5.60
C GLU A 120 4.54 -8.68 -5.96
N VAL A 121 3.35 -8.46 -5.40
CA VAL A 121 2.17 -9.31 -5.62
C VAL A 121 1.67 -9.16 -7.05
N ASP A 122 1.50 -7.92 -7.52
CA ASP A 122 0.98 -7.64 -8.86
C ASP A 122 1.95 -8.12 -9.95
N PHE A 123 3.26 -7.92 -9.78
CA PHE A 123 4.27 -8.40 -10.72
C PHE A 123 4.29 -9.92 -10.81
N ARG A 124 4.17 -10.62 -9.66
CA ARG A 124 4.09 -12.08 -9.66
C ARG A 124 2.82 -12.57 -10.32
N ALA A 125 1.67 -11.93 -10.07
CA ALA A 125 0.40 -12.28 -10.72
C ALA A 125 0.49 -12.07 -12.24
N ALA A 126 0.94 -10.90 -12.68
CA ALA A 126 1.02 -10.56 -14.10
C ALA A 126 2.03 -11.43 -14.86
N THR A 127 3.01 -12.01 -14.18
CA THR A 127 3.97 -12.95 -14.77
C THR A 127 3.53 -14.41 -14.67
N LYS A 128 2.25 -14.66 -14.37
CA LYS A 128 1.68 -16.00 -14.17
C LYS A 128 2.43 -16.81 -13.09
N GLY A 129 3.06 -16.12 -12.14
CA GLY A 129 3.89 -16.70 -11.09
C GLY A 129 5.27 -17.17 -11.53
N LEU A 130 5.67 -16.96 -12.80
CA LEU A 130 6.94 -17.43 -13.37
C LEU A 130 8.14 -16.57 -12.93
N LEU A 131 7.90 -15.30 -12.63
CA LEU A 131 8.92 -14.37 -12.15
C LEU A 131 8.55 -13.85 -10.76
N SER A 132 9.57 -13.37 -10.04
CA SER A 132 9.39 -12.72 -8.76
C SER A 132 10.33 -11.53 -8.61
N VAL A 133 9.89 -10.57 -7.81
CA VAL A 133 10.69 -9.41 -7.43
C VAL A 133 10.71 -9.31 -5.92
N ASP A 134 11.91 -9.13 -5.38
CA ASP A 134 12.16 -8.83 -3.98
C ASP A 134 12.40 -7.33 -3.86
N THR A 135 11.53 -6.68 -3.10
CA THR A 135 11.65 -5.26 -2.78
C THR A 135 11.89 -5.07 -1.29
N SER A 136 12.17 -6.14 -0.55
CA SER A 136 12.41 -6.08 0.89
C SER A 136 13.52 -5.08 1.20
N MET A 137 13.26 -4.24 2.20
CA MET A 137 14.28 -3.39 2.74
C MET A 137 15.14 -4.24 3.69
N GLY A 138 16.42 -4.33 3.37
CA GLY A 138 17.40 -4.91 4.30
C GLY A 138 17.52 -4.08 5.58
N PRO A 139 18.32 -4.53 6.56
CA PRO A 139 18.65 -3.69 7.71
C PRO A 139 19.23 -2.37 7.21
N LEU A 140 18.85 -1.25 7.85
CA LEU A 140 19.38 0.08 7.52
C LEU A 140 20.91 0.01 7.50
N ARG A 141 21.49 -0.03 6.29
CA ARG A 141 22.94 -0.17 6.09
C ARG A 141 23.71 1.01 6.65
N ARG A 142 23.06 2.16 6.71
CA ARG A 142 23.61 3.39 7.22
C ARG A 142 22.46 4.29 7.62
N GLU A 143 22.48 4.68 8.88
CA GLU A 143 21.69 5.80 9.35
C GLU A 143 22.57 7.04 9.28
N ALA A 144 22.04 8.13 8.72
CA ALA A 144 22.77 9.40 8.65
C ALA A 144 23.23 9.79 10.06
N GLN A 145 24.51 10.07 10.22
CA GLN A 145 25.00 10.51 11.52
C GLN A 145 24.44 11.91 11.82
N PRO A 146 24.21 12.28 13.09
CA PRO A 146 23.65 13.59 13.45
C PRO A 146 24.37 14.79 12.80
N GLY A 147 25.69 14.67 12.54
CA GLY A 147 26.47 15.69 11.83
C GLY A 147 26.19 15.79 10.32
N GLU A 148 25.86 14.68 9.65
CA GLU A 148 25.49 14.68 8.23
C GLU A 148 24.06 15.22 8.03
N ILE A 149 23.20 14.98 9.02
CA ILE A 149 21.88 15.60 9.11
C ILE A 149 22.03 17.11 9.30
N SER A 150 23.03 17.57 10.05
CA SER A 150 23.33 19.01 10.22
C SER A 150 23.74 19.71 8.91
N GLU A 151 24.47 19.03 8.02
CA GLU A 151 24.85 19.58 6.70
C GLU A 151 23.66 19.61 5.71
N LEU A 152 22.76 18.62 5.77
CA LEU A 152 21.51 18.60 4.99
C LEU A 152 20.46 19.61 5.51
N THR A 153 20.45 19.88 6.81
CA THR A 153 19.51 20.81 7.48
C THR A 153 20.02 22.25 7.49
N GLY A 154 21.32 22.49 7.32
CA GLY A 154 21.91 23.83 7.14
C GLY A 154 21.45 24.54 5.85
N GLY A 155 20.89 23.80 4.90
CA GLY A 155 20.20 24.31 3.71
C GLY A 155 18.68 24.54 3.87
N GLY A 156 18.11 24.34 5.07
CA GLY A 156 16.70 24.62 5.35
C GLY A 156 15.74 23.41 5.29
N TYR A 157 16.25 22.18 5.25
CA TYR A 157 15.41 20.96 5.28
C TYR A 157 15.37 20.33 6.67
N THR A 158 14.60 20.89 7.61
CA THR A 158 14.55 20.48 9.01
C THR A 158 13.56 19.35 9.36
N SER A 159 13.29 18.39 8.45
CA SER A 159 12.40 17.28 8.78
C SER A 159 12.71 15.98 8.02
N LEU A 160 13.80 15.31 8.41
CA LEU A 160 13.94 13.87 8.16
C LEU A 160 13.18 13.13 9.28
N HIS A 161 11.97 12.65 8.98
CA HIS A 161 11.20 11.82 9.90
C HIS A 161 11.77 10.38 9.90
N ARG A 162 12.69 10.11 10.83
CA ARG A 162 12.76 8.78 11.47
C ARG A 162 11.40 8.59 12.16
N HIS A 163 10.74 7.46 11.97
CA HIS A 163 9.53 7.10 12.70
C HIS A 163 9.85 6.89 14.19
N GLN A 164 10.09 7.98 14.91
CA GLN A 164 9.77 8.10 16.32
C GLN A 164 8.55 9.00 16.33
N VAL A 165 7.41 8.48 16.77
CA VAL A 165 6.25 9.31 17.14
C VAL A 165 6.80 10.41 18.03
N SER A 166 6.87 11.63 17.51
CA SER A 166 7.36 12.77 18.26
C SER A 166 6.28 13.15 19.27
N PRO A 167 6.60 13.62 20.50
CA PRO A 167 5.63 14.17 21.43
C PRO A 167 4.76 15.29 20.84
N TYR A 168 5.10 15.80 19.65
CA TYR A 168 4.39 16.82 18.90
C TYR A 168 3.50 16.30 17.76
N ASP A 169 3.63 15.04 17.29
CA ASP A 169 2.70 14.46 16.29
C ASP A 169 1.35 14.11 16.94
N LEU A 170 1.38 13.85 18.26
CA LEU A 170 0.23 13.93 19.13
C LEU A 170 0.13 15.35 19.65
N ASN A 171 -0.48 16.24 18.85
CA ASN A 171 -0.45 17.68 19.14
C ASN A 171 -1.04 18.07 20.51
N VAL A 172 -1.87 17.21 21.12
CA VAL A 172 -2.27 17.32 22.52
C VAL A 172 -2.47 15.91 23.09
N THR A 173 -1.57 15.48 23.98
CA THR A 173 -1.81 14.35 24.89
C THR A 173 -1.94 14.82 26.32
N GLY A 174 -2.95 14.34 27.02
CA GLY A 174 -3.14 14.63 28.44
C GLY A 174 -3.81 13.47 29.15
N THR A 175 -3.60 13.39 30.46
CA THR A 175 -4.42 12.55 31.32
C THR A 175 -5.66 13.38 31.70
N GLN A 176 -6.85 12.93 31.31
CA GLN A 176 -8.10 13.60 31.67
C GLN A 176 -8.67 13.08 32.98
N PHE A 177 -8.64 11.77 33.16
CA PHE A 177 -9.19 11.11 34.34
C PHE A 177 -8.14 10.24 35.00
N THR A 178 -8.19 10.22 36.33
CA THR A 178 -7.51 9.22 37.16
C THR A 178 -8.54 8.67 38.14
N GLY A 179 -8.40 7.41 38.51
CA GLY A 179 -9.31 6.80 39.46
C GLY A 179 -8.90 5.40 39.87
N THR A 180 -9.64 4.86 40.83
CA THR A 180 -9.48 3.48 41.29
C THR A 180 -10.75 2.70 40.99
N ILE A 181 -10.60 1.48 40.47
CA ILE A 181 -11.72 0.60 40.12
C ILE A 181 -11.55 -0.78 40.77
N GLN A 182 -12.57 -1.23 41.50
CA GLN A 182 -12.56 -2.51 42.22
C GLN A 182 -12.62 -3.70 41.23
N PRO A 183 -12.19 -4.92 41.63
CA PRO A 183 -12.27 -6.11 40.77
C PRO A 183 -13.67 -6.33 40.19
N GLY A 184 -13.75 -6.55 38.88
CA GLY A 184 -15.03 -6.79 38.19
C GLY A 184 -15.95 -5.58 38.06
N GLN A 185 -15.62 -4.43 38.67
CA GLN A 185 -16.43 -3.21 38.63
C GLN A 185 -16.36 -2.54 37.25
N THR A 186 -17.46 -1.90 36.85
CA THR A 186 -17.54 -1.00 35.70
C THR A 186 -17.89 0.41 36.20
N GLN A 187 -17.22 1.42 35.65
CA GLN A 187 -17.47 2.84 35.91
C GLN A 187 -17.66 3.59 34.58
N TYR A 188 -18.45 4.67 34.63
CA TYR A 188 -18.77 5.51 33.48
C TYR A 188 -18.23 6.92 33.71
N TRP A 189 -17.50 7.43 32.73
CA TRP A 189 -16.84 8.74 32.77
C TRP A 189 -17.20 9.51 31.51
N PHE A 190 -17.23 10.84 31.57
CA PHE A 190 -17.47 11.64 30.37
C PHE A 190 -16.76 12.99 30.42
N THR A 191 -16.45 13.50 29.25
CA THR A 191 -15.97 14.87 29.04
C THR A 191 -16.68 15.47 27.82
N TYR A 192 -17.05 16.74 27.90
CA TYR A 192 -17.89 17.42 26.91
C TYR A 192 -17.24 18.71 26.41
N ASN A 193 -17.88 19.36 25.44
CA ASN A 193 -17.45 20.63 24.85
C ASN A 193 -16.16 20.53 24.00
N TRP A 194 -15.90 19.36 23.40
CA TRP A 194 -14.80 19.20 22.46
C TRP A 194 -15.18 19.75 21.08
N SER A 195 -14.21 20.36 20.40
CA SER A 195 -14.41 20.85 19.02
C SER A 195 -14.79 19.68 18.09
N PRO A 196 -15.79 19.83 17.20
CA PRO A 196 -16.13 18.80 16.22
C PRO A 196 -15.05 18.58 15.17
N TYR A 197 -14.08 19.50 15.07
CA TYR A 197 -12.93 19.38 14.18
C TYR A 197 -11.78 18.57 14.77
N TRP A 198 -11.91 18.11 16.02
CA TRP A 198 -10.89 17.32 16.70
C TRP A 198 -11.39 15.89 16.89
N HIS A 199 -10.70 14.93 16.26
CA HIS A 199 -10.88 13.52 16.59
C HIS A 199 -10.00 13.21 17.80
N MET A 200 -10.60 12.81 18.92
CA MET A 200 -9.87 12.44 20.13
C MET A 200 -9.83 10.93 20.25
N ASP A 201 -8.64 10.35 20.18
CA ASP A 201 -8.42 8.94 20.53
C ASP A 201 -8.17 8.81 22.03
N TRP A 202 -8.67 7.73 22.63
CA TRP A 202 -8.68 7.52 24.07
C TRP A 202 -8.04 6.21 24.45
N SER A 203 -7.15 6.26 25.43
CA SER A 203 -6.47 5.09 25.98
C SER A 203 -6.61 5.08 27.50
N VAL A 204 -7.24 4.03 28.02
CA VAL A 204 -7.30 3.78 29.47
C VAL A 204 -6.25 2.75 29.83
N ARG A 205 -5.39 3.09 30.80
CA ARG A 205 -4.25 2.25 31.19
C ARG A 205 -4.25 2.04 32.70
N PRO A 206 -4.00 0.80 33.18
CA PRO A 206 -3.81 0.56 34.59
C PRO A 206 -2.44 1.13 35.02
N THR A 207 -2.40 1.80 36.18
CA THR A 207 -1.16 2.27 36.81
C THR A 207 -0.74 1.37 37.97
N THR A 208 -1.66 0.59 38.54
CA THR A 208 -1.31 -0.49 39.46
C THR A 208 -0.62 -1.65 38.72
N ALA A 209 0.51 -2.12 39.24
CA ALA A 209 1.22 -3.27 38.69
C ALA A 209 0.32 -4.52 38.66
N GLY A 210 0.19 -5.16 37.50
CA GLY A 210 -0.68 -6.34 37.31
C GLY A 210 -2.18 -6.02 37.21
N GLY A 211 -2.57 -4.75 37.27
CA GLY A 211 -3.94 -4.31 37.04
C GLY A 211 -4.41 -4.60 35.62
N LYS A 212 -5.70 -4.89 35.45
CA LYS A 212 -6.31 -5.21 34.14
C LYS A 212 -7.57 -4.39 33.95
N VAL A 213 -7.56 -3.50 32.96
CA VAL A 213 -8.72 -2.68 32.61
C VAL A 213 -9.03 -2.80 31.13
N THR A 214 -10.30 -2.69 30.79
CA THR A 214 -10.78 -2.51 29.42
C THR A 214 -11.64 -1.27 29.36
N SER A 215 -11.70 -0.62 28.20
CA SER A 215 -12.52 0.57 27.99
C SER A 215 -13.30 0.49 26.68
N LEU A 216 -14.50 1.06 26.69
CA LEU A 216 -15.29 1.38 25.50
C LEU A 216 -15.45 2.90 25.43
N VAL A 217 -15.37 3.46 24.22
CA VAL A 217 -15.53 4.90 23.97
C VAL A 217 -16.71 5.10 23.05
N GLU A 218 -17.64 5.96 23.46
CA GLU A 218 -18.79 6.37 22.66
C GLU A 218 -18.75 7.89 22.49
N VAL A 219 -19.23 8.37 21.34
CA VAL A 219 -19.20 9.79 20.99
C VAL A 219 -20.62 10.28 20.74
N GLU A 220 -20.98 11.35 21.43
CA GLU A 220 -22.25 12.05 21.26
C GLU A 220 -21.98 13.45 20.70
N ARG A 221 -22.78 13.86 19.72
CA ARG A 221 -22.75 15.23 19.19
C ARG A 221 -23.84 16.07 19.84
N ALA A 222 -23.45 17.07 20.63
CA ALA A 222 -24.36 17.97 21.31
C ALA A 222 -25.03 18.96 20.33
N GLY A 223 -26.18 19.52 20.72
CA GLY A 223 -26.96 20.44 19.89
C GLY A 223 -26.24 21.74 19.49
N ASN A 224 -25.20 22.13 20.23
CA ASN A 224 -24.32 23.27 19.90
C ASN A 224 -23.18 22.89 18.93
N GLY A 225 -23.17 21.66 18.41
CA GLY A 225 -22.17 21.16 17.47
C GLY A 225 -20.89 20.61 18.09
N THR A 226 -20.73 20.65 19.42
CA THR A 226 -19.57 20.08 20.13
C THR A 226 -19.70 18.57 20.34
N LEU A 227 -18.59 17.90 20.65
CA LEU A 227 -18.54 16.48 20.95
C LEU A 227 -18.42 16.21 22.46
N THR A 228 -19.11 15.18 22.90
CA THR A 228 -18.98 14.56 24.22
C THR A 228 -18.45 13.15 24.05
N TYR A 229 -17.40 12.82 24.79
CA TYR A 229 -16.83 11.48 24.82
C TYR A 229 -17.25 10.80 26.12
N TRP A 230 -17.85 9.62 25.98
CA TRP A 230 -18.28 8.75 27.06
C TRP A 230 -17.33 7.54 27.13
N LEU A 231 -16.75 7.31 28.30
CA LEU A 231 -15.82 6.21 28.55
C LEU A 231 -16.45 5.24 29.55
N THR A 232 -16.67 4.00 29.11
CA THR A 232 -17.04 2.89 29.98
C THR A 232 -15.79 2.11 30.32
N ILE A 233 -15.37 2.14 31.58
CA ILE A 233 -14.13 1.51 32.06
C ILE A 233 -14.48 0.33 32.95
N ARG A 234 -13.91 -0.85 32.69
CA ARG A 234 -14.15 -2.06 33.47
C ARG A 234 -12.84 -2.69 33.93
N ASN A 235 -12.76 -3.03 35.21
CA ASN A 235 -11.69 -3.87 35.73
C ASN A 235 -11.99 -5.33 35.40
N THR A 236 -11.12 -5.95 34.61
CA THR A 236 -11.20 -7.36 34.21
C THR A 236 -10.27 -8.26 35.03
N GLY A 237 -9.55 -7.68 35.99
CA GLY A 237 -8.66 -8.36 36.92
C GLY A 237 -9.33 -8.72 38.25
N SER A 238 -8.52 -9.31 39.13
CA SER A 238 -8.91 -9.76 40.46
C SER A 238 -8.43 -8.84 41.60
N ALA A 239 -7.76 -7.73 41.26
CA ALA A 239 -7.24 -6.76 42.23
C ALA A 239 -7.80 -5.36 41.95
N ALA A 240 -8.01 -4.57 43.01
CA ALA A 240 -8.32 -3.15 42.86
C ALA A 240 -7.22 -2.49 42.03
N THR A 241 -7.60 -1.72 41.02
CA THR A 241 -6.68 -1.18 40.02
C THR A 241 -6.88 0.32 39.90
N ASP A 242 -5.81 1.07 40.12
CA ASP A 242 -5.70 2.46 39.75
C ASP A 242 -5.50 2.56 38.24
N PHE A 243 -6.09 3.58 37.61
CA PHE A 243 -6.03 3.80 36.18
C PHE A 243 -5.88 5.28 35.82
N GLU A 244 -5.37 5.52 34.62
CA GLU A 244 -5.40 6.81 33.95
C GLU A 244 -6.12 6.67 32.60
N ALA A 245 -7.04 7.59 32.30
CA ALA A 245 -7.63 7.76 30.98
C ALA A 245 -6.95 8.95 30.29
N ARG A 246 -6.23 8.64 29.21
CA ARG A 246 -5.46 9.61 28.44
C ARG A 246 -6.09 9.81 27.08
N TYR A 247 -6.01 11.03 26.57
CA TYR A 247 -6.48 11.37 25.24
C TYR A 247 -5.33 11.79 24.34
N ALA A 248 -5.58 11.67 23.05
CA ALA A 248 -4.72 12.06 21.96
C ALA A 248 -5.56 12.79 20.91
N ARG A 249 -5.18 14.01 20.54
CA ARG A 249 -5.79 14.68 19.37
C ARG A 249 -5.16 14.14 18.09
N LEU A 250 -5.96 13.52 17.24
CA LEU A 250 -5.58 13.11 15.89
C LEU A 250 -5.94 14.22 14.88
N HIS A 251 -5.05 14.44 13.91
CA HIS A 251 -5.26 15.35 12.78
C HIS A 251 -5.66 14.57 11.53
#